data_AF-A0A5Q4G793-F1
#
_entry.id   AF-A0A5Q4G793-F1
#
_cell.length_a   1.000
_cell.length_b   1.000
_cell.length_c   1.000
_cell.angle_alpha   90.00
_cell.angle_beta   90.00
_cell.angle_gamma   90.00
#
_symmetry.space_group_name_H-M   'P 1'
#
loop_
_entity.id
_entity.type
_entity.pdbx_description
1 polymer ?
#
loop_
_entity_poly.entity_id
_entity_poly.type
_entity_poly.pdbx_seq_one_letter_code
_entity_poly.pdbx_strand_id
1 'polypeptide(L)'
;MRRPRRRRDVRALGDRPERAGRGAQRGANAGGRDERAHAAGRRRRPALPRRLRPGACERRRRRARRALEPGPRVPPAGPGAAQLRFAPVLRRGRRRSAALRLRAGACAAPARAVERGVSAARAWAVGVDGGGTRGRAWVARADGDGAFDAHLDTGRAPAGAAEIDEACNPYAVGAEAAADALMRVVRSAWARADAPADALAEAYVTIGVAGVERAAEREPLFAALIAAGLAGDRLELLGDPWIALEGALPQGPGERDARLLLVAGTGSVAVASCGDDRRVRVGGWGSRVGDEGSGAWLGIEAARATLRAIDGRDPDGPLARAVRAAWGDSADDIVGRARSAPPSAFAALAPLVLEHADRDPQAAALRARSVSALAELVTTAAAPCAGRPLAVAFTGGVANALADDIQTALAPAIAACVRPPAGPPVAGAWRLAHLRAQAGQAGRAAQGAHAAPADDA
;
A
#
# COMPACT_ATOMS: atom_id res chain seq x y z
N MET A 1 46.92 31.43 -44.13
CA MET A 1 45.96 32.49 -43.75
C MET A 1 45.46 32.20 -42.34
N ARG A 2 46.10 32.78 -41.31
CA ARG A 2 45.68 33.98 -40.53
C ARG A 2 44.42 33.79 -39.65
N ARG A 3 44.66 33.62 -38.34
CA ARG A 3 43.76 34.02 -37.22
C ARG A 3 43.57 35.56 -37.19
N PRO A 4 42.68 36.12 -36.35
CA PRO A 4 42.97 36.37 -34.90
C PRO A 4 41.75 36.11 -33.97
N ARG A 5 41.86 35.48 -32.80
CA ARG A 5 42.28 35.99 -31.47
C ARG A 5 41.73 37.38 -31.08
N ARG A 6 40.85 37.43 -30.06
CA ARG A 6 40.82 38.51 -29.06
C ARG A 6 40.84 37.94 -27.64
N ARG A 7 41.87 38.36 -26.90
CA ARG A 7 42.01 38.32 -25.44
C ARG A 7 41.29 39.52 -24.83
N ARG A 8 40.89 39.41 -23.56
CA ARG A 8 41.10 40.46 -22.54
C ARG A 8 41.14 39.82 -21.14
N ASP A 9 42.38 39.65 -20.67
CA ASP A 9 42.87 39.83 -19.28
C ASP A 9 42.42 41.21 -18.74
N VAL A 10 42.38 41.61 -17.46
CA VAL A 10 42.75 41.13 -16.12
C VAL A 10 42.26 42.23 -15.17
N ARG A 11 41.89 41.92 -13.91
CA ARG A 11 42.27 42.74 -12.74
C ARG A 11 42.08 41.95 -11.44
N ALA A 12 43.22 41.57 -10.86
CA ALA A 12 43.42 41.19 -9.48
C ALA A 12 43.66 42.45 -8.63
N LEU A 13 43.20 42.42 -7.39
CA LEU A 13 43.62 43.20 -6.20
C LEU A 13 43.12 42.34 -5.01
N GLY A 14 43.89 41.89 -4.04
CA GLY A 14 45.18 42.34 -3.52
C GLY A 14 45.04 42.49 -2.01
N ASP A 15 45.57 41.50 -1.29
CA ASP A 15 46.16 41.48 0.06
C ASP A 15 45.60 42.22 1.30
N ARG A 16 45.88 41.55 2.42
CA ARG A 16 45.60 41.80 3.84
C ARG A 16 46.08 43.17 4.36
N PRO A 17 45.72 43.54 5.61
CA PRO A 17 46.71 43.32 6.67
C PRO A 17 46.16 42.87 8.04
N GLU A 18 47.10 42.34 8.83
CA GLU A 18 47.04 42.01 10.25
C GLU A 18 46.81 43.22 11.18
N ARG A 19 46.25 42.97 12.37
CA ARG A 19 46.71 43.40 13.72
C ARG A 19 45.63 43.05 14.76
N ALA A 20 45.90 42.14 15.71
CA ALA A 20 46.54 42.37 17.03
C ALA A 20 45.57 42.91 18.09
N GLY A 21 45.38 42.18 19.20
CA GLY A 21 44.78 42.78 20.41
C GLY A 21 44.16 41.83 21.44
N ARG A 22 45.02 41.22 22.26
CA ARG A 22 44.94 41.08 23.75
C ARG A 22 43.60 40.73 24.43
N GLY A 23 43.65 39.71 25.30
CA GLY A 23 42.72 39.56 26.42
C GLY A 23 42.93 38.28 27.21
N ALA A 24 43.85 38.30 28.18
CA ALA A 24 44.13 37.22 29.13
C ALA A 24 43.34 37.42 30.44
N GLN A 25 42.71 36.36 30.96
CA GLN A 25 42.42 36.12 32.39
C GLN A 25 42.41 34.59 32.57
N ARG A 26 43.41 33.92 33.18
CA ARG A 26 43.84 33.80 34.60
C ARG A 26 42.79 33.20 35.56
N GLY A 27 43.19 32.09 36.19
CA GLY A 27 42.59 31.44 37.37
C GLY A 27 42.57 29.90 37.20
N ALA A 28 43.63 29.11 37.44
CA ALA A 28 44.40 28.81 38.66
C ALA A 28 43.63 28.00 39.73
N ASN A 29 43.86 26.68 39.76
CA ASN A 29 44.17 25.81 40.93
C ASN A 29 44.27 24.35 40.40
N ALA A 30 45.39 23.62 40.42
CA ALA A 30 46.27 23.16 41.52
C ALA A 30 45.47 22.44 42.62
N GLY A 31 45.73 21.22 43.07
CA GLY A 31 46.68 20.11 42.81
C GLY A 31 45.98 18.83 43.32
N GLY A 32 46.53 17.62 43.43
CA GLY A 32 47.87 17.06 43.32
C GLY A 32 47.71 15.55 43.10
N ARG A 33 48.63 14.93 42.36
CA ARG A 33 49.54 13.87 42.82
C ARG A 33 48.95 12.89 43.85
N ASP A 34 48.82 11.63 43.44
CA ASP A 34 49.54 10.57 44.15
C ASP A 34 49.89 9.41 43.20
N GLU A 35 51.19 9.11 43.16
CA GLU A 35 51.77 7.90 42.61
C GLU A 35 51.56 6.77 43.62
N ARG A 36 51.31 5.54 43.13
CA ARG A 36 51.93 4.32 43.67
C ARG A 36 51.72 3.14 42.72
N ALA A 37 52.85 2.58 42.32
CA ALA A 37 53.00 1.29 41.65
C ALA A 37 52.64 0.13 42.60
N HIS A 38 52.11 -0.98 42.06
CA HIS A 38 52.79 -2.28 42.06
C HIS A 38 51.97 -3.43 41.45
N ALA A 39 52.74 -4.31 40.78
CA ALA A 39 52.61 -5.77 40.73
C ALA A 39 51.63 -6.43 39.75
N ALA A 40 52.21 -6.82 38.61
CA ALA A 40 52.30 -8.20 38.10
C ALA A 40 51.22 -9.21 38.53
N GLY A 41 50.44 -9.66 37.54
CA GLY A 41 49.58 -10.84 37.66
C GLY A 41 49.31 -11.50 36.31
N ARG A 42 50.25 -12.33 35.83
CA ARG A 42 50.02 -13.25 34.71
C ARG A 42 48.88 -14.21 35.05
N ARG A 43 47.77 -14.20 34.31
CA ARG A 43 46.81 -15.33 34.25
C ARG A 43 46.38 -15.65 32.81
N ARG A 44 47.07 -16.66 32.29
CA ARG A 44 46.70 -17.74 31.34
C ARG A 44 45.45 -17.54 30.45
N ARG A 45 45.72 -17.51 29.13
CA ARG A 45 44.77 -17.81 28.04
C ARG A 45 44.16 -19.21 28.20
N PRO A 46 42.86 -19.42 27.95
CA PRO A 46 42.31 -20.75 27.75
C PRO A 46 42.72 -21.30 26.37
N ALA A 47 43.05 -22.58 26.33
CA ALA A 47 43.56 -23.29 25.18
C ALA A 47 42.52 -23.48 24.07
N LEU A 48 42.96 -23.32 22.83
CA LEU A 48 42.30 -23.82 21.61
C LEU A 48 42.12 -25.34 21.68
N PRO A 49 40.95 -25.90 21.35
CA PRO A 49 40.85 -27.33 21.08
C PRO A 49 41.45 -27.65 19.70
N ARG A 50 42.15 -28.78 19.69
CA ARG A 50 42.95 -29.35 18.61
C ARG A 50 42.17 -29.57 17.31
N ARG A 51 42.90 -29.42 16.19
CA ARG A 51 42.52 -29.83 14.82
C ARG A 51 41.97 -31.26 14.79
N LEU A 52 40.74 -31.44 14.31
CA LEU A 52 40.23 -32.73 13.86
C LEU A 52 40.76 -33.01 12.44
N ARG A 53 41.43 -34.16 12.27
CA ARG A 53 41.82 -34.70 10.95
C ARG A 53 40.59 -35.30 10.25
N PRO A 54 40.54 -35.29 8.90
CA PRO A 54 39.37 -35.65 8.12
C PRO A 54 39.19 -37.18 8.04
N GLY A 55 38.02 -37.68 8.42
CA GLY A 55 37.77 -39.12 8.36
C GLY A 55 36.47 -39.57 9.04
N ALA A 56 35.34 -38.94 8.73
CA ALA A 56 34.02 -39.43 9.18
C ALA A 56 32.86 -38.92 8.30
N CYS A 57 33.01 -38.94 6.97
CA CYS A 57 31.95 -38.51 6.04
C CYS A 57 31.29 -39.66 5.24
N GLU A 58 31.67 -40.92 5.45
CA GLU A 58 31.17 -42.03 4.59
C GLU A 58 30.24 -43.06 5.24
N ARG A 59 30.04 -43.05 6.57
CA ARG A 59 29.17 -44.04 7.24
C ARG A 59 27.73 -43.57 7.52
N ARG A 60 27.42 -42.27 7.37
CA ARG A 60 26.04 -41.74 7.46
C ARG A 60 25.31 -41.63 6.12
N ARG A 61 26.01 -41.72 4.98
CA ARG A 61 25.40 -41.67 3.64
C ARG A 61 24.82 -43.01 3.13
N ARG A 62 25.08 -44.12 3.84
CA ARG A 62 24.60 -45.47 3.44
C ARG A 62 23.35 -45.97 4.19
N ARG A 63 22.83 -45.26 5.21
CA ARG A 63 21.57 -45.62 5.90
C ARG A 63 20.34 -44.82 5.46
N ALA A 64 20.50 -43.80 4.62
CA ALA A 64 19.38 -42.99 4.10
C ALA A 64 18.96 -43.33 2.65
N ARG A 65 19.51 -44.39 2.05
CA ARG A 65 19.20 -44.84 0.67
C ARG A 65 18.49 -46.21 0.60
N ARG A 66 17.83 -46.65 1.67
CA ARG A 66 17.08 -47.92 1.74
C ARG A 66 15.65 -47.77 2.28
N ALA A 67 15.00 -46.66 1.97
CA ALA A 67 13.56 -46.52 2.13
C ALA A 67 13.09 -45.56 1.03
N LEU A 68 12.68 -46.12 -0.10
CA LEU A 68 11.86 -45.51 -1.17
C LEU A 68 11.77 -46.55 -2.31
N GLU A 69 10.87 -47.52 -2.14
CA GLU A 69 10.31 -48.30 -3.25
C GLU A 69 8.92 -47.72 -3.58
N PRO A 70 8.51 -47.62 -4.85
CA PRO A 70 7.28 -46.95 -5.26
C PRO A 70 6.04 -47.87 -5.18
N GLY A 71 4.96 -47.39 -4.55
CA GLY A 71 3.64 -48.01 -4.58
C GLY A 71 2.90 -47.81 -5.92
N PRO A 72 1.80 -48.55 -6.17
CA PRO A 72 1.23 -48.72 -7.51
C PRO A 72 0.48 -47.47 -8.03
N ARG A 73 0.47 -47.34 -9.35
CA ARG A 73 -0.11 -46.24 -10.13
C ARG A 73 -1.65 -46.27 -10.12
N VAL A 74 -2.28 -45.13 -9.86
CA VAL A 74 -3.72 -44.85 -10.08
C VAL A 74 -3.84 -43.94 -11.31
N PRO A 75 -4.78 -44.17 -12.25
CA PRO A 75 -4.87 -43.42 -13.51
C PRO A 75 -5.46 -42.00 -13.32
N PRO A 76 -5.24 -41.07 -14.28
CA PRO A 76 -5.65 -39.68 -14.12
C PRO A 76 -7.15 -39.47 -14.42
N ALA A 77 -7.84 -38.78 -13.51
CA ALA A 77 -9.13 -38.17 -13.77
C ALA A 77 -8.92 -36.81 -14.48
N GLY A 78 -9.72 -36.55 -15.52
CA GLY A 78 -9.64 -35.36 -16.38
C GLY A 78 -9.99 -34.02 -15.70
N PRO A 79 -9.93 -32.89 -16.44
CA PRO A 79 -9.94 -31.56 -15.85
C PRO A 79 -11.37 -31.13 -15.49
N GLY A 80 -11.72 -31.26 -14.22
CA GLY A 80 -12.91 -30.63 -13.62
C GLY A 80 -12.49 -29.36 -12.89
N ALA A 81 -12.88 -28.20 -13.42
CA ALA A 81 -12.71 -26.90 -12.79
C ALA A 81 -13.31 -26.87 -11.37
N ALA A 82 -12.48 -26.64 -10.37
CA ALA A 82 -12.94 -26.37 -9.01
C ALA A 82 -13.56 -24.95 -8.96
N GLN A 83 -14.86 -24.89 -9.19
CA GLN A 83 -15.69 -23.69 -9.00
C GLN A 83 -16.02 -23.54 -7.51
N LEU A 84 -15.45 -22.54 -6.84
CA LEU A 84 -15.99 -22.04 -5.57
C LEU A 84 -17.14 -21.09 -5.89
N ARG A 85 -18.36 -21.64 -5.99
CA ARG A 85 -19.61 -20.87 -6.02
C ARG A 85 -20.09 -20.70 -4.57
N PHE A 86 -20.14 -19.45 -4.08
CA PHE A 86 -20.93 -19.12 -2.90
C PHE A 86 -22.38 -18.88 -3.33
N ALA A 87 -23.29 -19.77 -2.92
CA ALA A 87 -24.73 -19.57 -3.03
C ALA A 87 -25.29 -19.13 -1.66
N PRO A 88 -26.28 -18.21 -1.61
CA PRO A 88 -26.89 -17.79 -0.36
C PRO A 88 -27.91 -18.84 0.12
N VAL A 89 -27.75 -19.30 1.35
CA VAL A 89 -28.73 -20.14 2.06
C VAL A 89 -29.86 -19.24 2.59
N LEU A 90 -30.95 -19.12 1.84
CA LEU A 90 -32.23 -18.59 2.34
C LEU A 90 -32.94 -19.66 3.18
N ARG A 91 -32.79 -19.59 4.51
CA ARG A 91 -33.66 -20.34 5.43
C ARG A 91 -34.99 -19.61 5.59
N ARG A 92 -36.04 -20.17 4.99
CA ARG A 92 -37.45 -19.83 5.26
C ARG A 92 -37.81 -20.24 6.69
N GLY A 93 -37.91 -19.26 7.58
CA GLY A 93 -38.53 -19.42 8.90
C GLY A 93 -39.95 -18.86 8.90
N ARG A 94 -40.96 -19.74 8.76
CA ARG A 94 -42.36 -19.39 9.03
C ARG A 94 -42.52 -19.13 10.52
N ARG A 95 -42.88 -17.91 10.93
CA ARG A 95 -43.49 -17.65 12.24
C ARG A 95 -44.87 -17.02 12.05
N ARG A 96 -45.86 -17.73 12.58
CA ARG A 96 -47.25 -17.29 12.72
C ARG A 96 -47.29 -16.22 13.81
N SER A 97 -47.86 -15.06 13.53
CA SER A 97 -48.21 -14.08 14.55
C SER A 97 -49.72 -13.84 14.48
N ALA A 98 -50.36 -14.11 15.62
CA ALA A 98 -51.79 -14.01 15.83
C ALA A 98 -52.26 -12.56 15.77
N ALA A 99 -53.44 -12.37 15.22
CA ALA A 99 -54.17 -11.12 15.21
C ALA A 99 -54.60 -10.74 16.64
N LEU A 100 -54.30 -9.50 17.04
CA LEU A 100 -55.00 -8.84 18.13
C LEU A 100 -55.59 -7.54 17.59
N ARG A 101 -56.92 -7.53 17.46
CA ARG A 101 -57.70 -6.35 17.10
C ARG A 101 -57.83 -5.48 18.34
N LEU A 102 -57.39 -4.23 18.27
CA LEU A 102 -57.81 -3.18 19.19
C LEU A 102 -58.36 -2.02 18.37
N ARG A 103 -59.64 -1.72 18.59
CA ARG A 103 -60.34 -0.53 18.12
C ARG A 103 -60.17 0.57 19.17
N ALA A 104 -59.70 1.74 18.73
CA ALA A 104 -59.99 3.07 19.29
C ALA A 104 -59.50 4.05 18.21
N GLY A 105 -60.30 4.92 17.62
CA GLY A 105 -61.08 5.97 18.28
C GLY A 105 -60.55 7.28 17.69
N ALA A 106 -61.28 7.83 16.72
CA ALA A 106 -60.88 9.01 15.97
C ALA A 106 -60.94 10.27 16.85
N CYS A 107 -59.90 11.11 16.77
CA CYS A 107 -59.96 12.55 16.98
C CYS A 107 -58.92 13.19 16.05
N ALA A 108 -59.42 13.76 14.95
CA ALA A 108 -58.64 14.48 13.96
C ALA A 108 -58.44 15.93 14.41
N ALA A 109 -57.20 16.39 14.42
CA ALA A 109 -56.83 17.79 14.39
C ALA A 109 -55.83 17.98 13.23
N PRO A 110 -55.91 19.07 12.45
CA PRO A 110 -55.19 19.18 11.20
C PRO A 110 -53.71 19.43 11.47
N ALA A 111 -52.89 18.39 11.34
CA ALA A 111 -51.47 18.58 11.14
C ALA A 111 -51.30 19.25 9.78
N ARG A 112 -50.95 20.54 9.78
CA ARG A 112 -50.45 21.24 8.59
C ARG A 112 -49.36 20.36 8.00
N ALA A 113 -49.65 19.73 6.86
CA ALA A 113 -48.66 19.14 6.01
C ALA A 113 -47.73 20.29 5.62
N VAL A 114 -46.59 20.39 6.30
CA VAL A 114 -45.43 20.97 5.68
C VAL A 114 -45.15 20.02 4.53
N GLU A 115 -45.61 20.39 3.34
CA GLU A 115 -45.08 19.86 2.09
C GLU A 115 -43.58 20.09 2.17
N ARG A 116 -42.87 19.10 2.72
CA ARG A 116 -41.47 18.90 2.41
C ARG A 116 -41.51 18.51 0.95
N GLY A 117 -41.49 19.52 0.08
CA GLY A 117 -41.17 19.31 -1.31
C GLY A 117 -39.98 18.37 -1.34
N VAL A 118 -40.11 17.27 -2.09
CA VAL A 118 -39.03 16.31 -2.30
C VAL A 118 -37.96 17.02 -3.12
N SER A 119 -37.25 17.94 -2.49
CA SER A 119 -35.90 18.28 -2.89
C SER A 119 -35.14 17.00 -2.64
N ALA A 120 -34.84 16.27 -3.71
CA ALA A 120 -34.04 15.06 -3.65
C ALA A 120 -32.79 15.39 -2.84
N ALA A 121 -32.74 14.95 -1.58
CA ALA A 121 -31.62 15.19 -0.70
C ALA A 121 -30.40 14.58 -1.39
N ARG A 122 -29.55 15.43 -1.99
CA ARG A 122 -28.44 14.95 -2.79
C ARG A 122 -27.45 14.31 -1.83
N ALA A 123 -27.08 13.06 -2.11
CA ALA A 123 -26.27 12.25 -1.22
C ALA A 123 -24.84 12.77 -1.18
N TRP A 124 -24.14 12.55 -0.06
CA TRP A 124 -22.72 12.84 0.06
C TRP A 124 -21.90 11.58 -0.21
N ALA A 125 -20.78 11.74 -0.89
CA ALA A 125 -19.81 10.68 -1.15
C ALA A 125 -18.48 11.02 -0.47
N VAL A 126 -17.95 10.05 0.28
CA VAL A 126 -16.69 10.16 1.02
C VAL A 126 -15.77 9.02 0.59
N GLY A 127 -14.60 9.39 0.06
CA GLY A 127 -13.52 8.44 -0.23
C GLY A 127 -12.39 8.61 0.75
N VAL A 128 -11.86 7.51 1.29
CA VAL A 128 -10.74 7.54 2.23
C VAL A 128 -9.65 6.57 1.79
N ASP A 129 -8.40 7.01 1.86
CA ASP A 129 -7.18 6.24 1.63
C ASP A 129 -6.35 6.24 2.92
N GLY A 130 -6.37 5.13 3.64
CA GLY A 130 -5.71 4.91 4.91
C GLY A 130 -4.39 4.15 4.75
N GLY A 131 -3.27 4.87 4.78
CA GLY A 131 -1.93 4.30 4.69
C GLY A 131 -1.28 4.02 6.06
N GLY A 132 -0.06 3.49 6.01
CA GLY A 132 0.74 3.21 7.21
C GLY A 132 1.29 4.46 7.93
N THR A 133 1.30 5.62 7.28
CA THR A 133 1.84 6.87 7.83
C THR A 133 0.94 8.08 7.64
N ARG A 134 -0.04 8.00 6.73
CA ARG A 134 -0.92 9.10 6.33
C ARG A 134 -2.32 8.59 6.05
N GLY A 135 -3.31 9.43 6.33
CA GLY A 135 -4.70 9.24 5.91
C GLY A 135 -5.14 10.40 5.02
N ARG A 136 -5.82 10.11 3.91
CA ARG A 136 -6.44 11.12 3.04
C ARG A 136 -7.93 10.86 2.92
N ALA A 137 -8.75 11.91 2.92
CA ALA A 137 -10.18 11.80 2.65
C ALA A 137 -10.66 12.90 1.73
N TRP A 138 -11.53 12.54 0.78
CA TRP A 138 -12.19 13.43 -0.16
C TRP A 138 -13.69 13.35 0.05
N VAL A 139 -14.33 14.52 0.16
CA VAL A 139 -15.77 14.67 0.35
C VAL A 139 -16.32 15.58 -0.75
N ALA A 140 -17.42 15.15 -1.36
CA ALA A 140 -18.22 15.98 -2.25
C ALA A 140 -19.67 15.47 -2.31
N ARG A 141 -20.57 16.33 -2.80
CA ARG A 141 -21.94 15.91 -3.13
C ARG A 141 -21.92 14.98 -4.35
N ALA A 142 -22.79 13.98 -4.34
CA ALA A 142 -23.02 13.08 -5.46
C ALA A 142 -24.00 13.71 -6.48
N ASP A 143 -23.60 14.85 -7.04
CA ASP A 143 -24.40 15.63 -8.00
C ASP A 143 -23.95 15.29 -9.44
N GLY A 144 -24.28 14.09 -9.93
CA GLY A 144 -23.83 13.59 -11.24
C GLY A 144 -22.31 13.40 -11.34
N ASP A 145 -21.82 12.96 -12.51
CA ASP A 145 -20.40 12.59 -12.68
C ASP A 145 -19.43 13.79 -12.79
N GLY A 146 -19.95 15.01 -12.96
CA GLY A 146 -19.16 16.19 -13.31
C GLY A 146 -18.07 16.59 -12.31
N ALA A 147 -18.21 16.24 -11.02
CA ALA A 147 -17.15 16.47 -10.04
C ALA A 147 -15.97 15.48 -10.20
N PHE A 148 -16.27 14.25 -10.63
CA PHE A 148 -15.24 13.23 -10.87
C PHE A 148 -14.56 13.47 -12.21
N ASP A 149 -15.33 13.79 -13.24
CA ASP A 149 -14.79 14.16 -14.55
C ASP A 149 -13.90 15.41 -14.45
N ALA A 150 -14.31 16.44 -13.68
CA ALA A 150 -13.47 17.60 -13.42
C ALA A 150 -12.16 17.25 -12.69
N HIS A 151 -12.15 16.24 -11.81
CA HIS A 151 -10.91 15.76 -11.21
C HIS A 151 -10.02 15.09 -12.27
N LEU A 152 -10.58 14.20 -13.11
CA LEU A 152 -9.83 13.55 -14.17
C LEU A 152 -9.22 14.57 -15.16
N ASP A 153 -9.96 15.62 -15.49
CA ASP A 153 -9.52 16.66 -16.42
C ASP A 153 -8.44 17.57 -15.82
N THR A 154 -8.54 17.91 -14.54
CA THR A 154 -7.69 18.95 -13.92
C THR A 154 -6.57 18.40 -13.03
N GLY A 155 -6.66 17.13 -12.63
CA GLY A 155 -5.83 16.51 -11.61
C GLY A 155 -6.00 17.10 -10.21
N ARG A 156 -6.96 18.02 -9.99
CA ARG A 156 -7.13 18.73 -8.70
C ARG A 156 -8.03 17.98 -7.74
N ALA A 157 -7.65 17.96 -6.47
CA ALA A 157 -8.50 17.43 -5.41
C ALA A 157 -9.76 18.30 -5.22
N PRO A 158 -10.88 17.72 -4.76
CA PRO A 158 -12.10 18.47 -4.44
C PRO A 158 -11.88 19.42 -3.26
N ALA A 159 -12.76 20.41 -3.11
CA ALA A 159 -12.69 21.37 -1.99
C ALA A 159 -12.70 20.68 -0.61
N GLY A 160 -13.48 19.60 -0.48
CA GLY A 160 -13.54 18.74 0.69
C GLY A 160 -12.39 17.74 0.83
N ALA A 161 -11.19 18.02 0.31
CA ALA A 161 -10.02 17.15 0.48
C ALA A 161 -9.25 17.47 1.77
N ALA A 162 -8.93 16.47 2.58
CA ALA A 162 -8.08 16.58 3.77
C ALA A 162 -7.03 15.47 3.85
N GLU A 163 -5.96 15.72 4.61
CA GLU A 163 -4.88 14.78 4.92
C GLU A 163 -4.50 14.89 6.40
N ILE A 164 -4.09 13.78 7.00
CA ILE A 164 -3.49 13.69 8.33
C ILE A 164 -2.18 12.88 8.26
N ASP A 165 -1.19 13.25 9.07
CA ASP A 165 0.07 12.52 9.23
C ASP A 165 -0.04 11.49 10.36
N GLU A 166 -1.00 10.58 10.24
CA GLU A 166 -1.26 9.51 11.21
C GLU A 166 -1.38 8.15 10.52
N ALA A 167 -0.98 7.09 11.23
CA ALA A 167 -1.10 5.72 10.75
C ALA A 167 -2.56 5.25 10.84
N CYS A 168 -3.15 4.86 9.71
CA CYS A 168 -4.50 4.32 9.64
C CYS A 168 -4.53 2.79 9.47
N ASN A 169 -3.37 2.13 9.50
CA ASN A 169 -3.26 0.68 9.28
C ASN A 169 -3.59 -0.10 10.57
N PRO A 170 -4.64 -0.93 10.60
CA PRO A 170 -5.05 -1.67 11.79
C PRO A 170 -3.99 -2.68 12.27
N TYR A 171 -3.09 -3.16 11.41
CA TYR A 171 -1.97 -4.01 11.85
C TYR A 171 -0.93 -3.26 12.69
N ALA A 172 -0.78 -1.95 12.46
CA ALA A 172 0.22 -1.15 13.14
C ALA A 172 -0.30 -0.61 14.47
N VAL A 173 -1.58 -0.18 14.52
CA VAL A 173 -2.14 0.57 15.66
C VAL A 173 -3.34 -0.09 16.34
N GLY A 174 -3.89 -1.17 15.78
CA GLY A 174 -5.15 -1.77 16.23
C GLY A 174 -6.38 -1.16 15.54
N ALA A 175 -7.51 -1.85 15.62
CA ALA A 175 -8.73 -1.49 14.88
C ALA A 175 -9.36 -0.18 15.38
N GLU A 176 -9.40 0.02 16.69
CA GLU A 176 -10.00 1.20 17.33
C GLU A 176 -9.19 2.46 17.00
N ALA A 177 -7.87 2.42 17.19
CA ALA A 177 -7.00 3.55 16.87
C ALA A 177 -7.01 3.88 15.37
N ALA A 178 -7.06 2.86 14.51
CA ALA A 178 -7.22 3.05 13.07
C ALA A 178 -8.57 3.71 12.72
N ALA A 179 -9.68 3.26 13.32
CA ALA A 179 -11.00 3.86 13.13
C ALA A 179 -11.01 5.33 13.57
N ASP A 180 -10.40 5.65 14.72
CA ASP A 180 -10.30 7.01 15.22
C ASP A 180 -9.52 7.92 14.24
N ALA A 181 -8.39 7.44 13.71
CA ALA A 181 -7.59 8.18 12.72
C ALA A 181 -8.37 8.39 11.41
N LEU A 182 -9.04 7.34 10.91
CA LEU A 182 -9.89 7.43 9.73
C LEU A 182 -11.04 8.42 9.93
N MET A 183 -11.69 8.42 11.09
CA MET A 183 -12.77 9.35 11.39
C MET A 183 -12.28 10.78 11.59
N ARG A 184 -11.06 11.00 12.08
CA ARG A 184 -10.44 12.34 12.11
C ARG A 184 -10.29 12.91 10.70
N VAL A 185 -9.73 12.13 9.76
CA VAL A 185 -9.56 12.63 8.38
C VAL A 185 -10.92 12.81 7.67
N VAL A 186 -11.90 11.94 7.92
CA VAL A 186 -13.27 12.10 7.40
C VAL A 186 -13.90 13.39 7.91
N ARG A 187 -13.86 13.66 9.22
CA ARG A 187 -14.45 14.87 9.82
C ARG A 187 -13.73 16.14 9.35
N SER A 188 -12.42 16.08 9.15
CA SER A 188 -11.64 17.19 8.58
C SER A 188 -12.07 17.50 7.14
N ALA A 189 -12.17 16.48 6.30
CA ALA A 189 -12.64 16.60 4.92
C ALA A 189 -14.09 17.11 4.85
N TRP A 190 -14.95 16.61 5.74
CA TRP A 190 -16.35 17.01 5.88
C TRP A 190 -16.52 18.49 6.22
N ALA A 191 -15.74 18.99 7.20
CA ALA A 191 -15.75 20.39 7.58
C ALA A 191 -15.27 21.30 6.42
N ARG A 192 -14.27 20.87 5.66
CA ARG A 192 -13.78 21.60 4.47
C ARG A 192 -14.77 21.64 3.32
N ALA A 193 -15.64 20.64 3.23
CA ALA A 193 -16.72 20.59 2.25
C ALA A 193 -17.93 21.47 2.64
N ASP A 194 -17.89 22.13 3.81
CA ASP A 194 -19.01 22.88 4.40
C ASP A 194 -20.30 22.03 4.45
N ALA A 195 -20.14 20.74 4.76
CA ALA A 195 -21.23 19.78 4.78
C ALA A 195 -21.94 19.78 6.15
N PRO A 196 -23.29 19.67 6.20
CA PRO A 196 -24.03 19.62 7.46
C PRO A 196 -23.57 18.45 8.34
N ALA A 197 -23.37 18.69 9.63
CA ALA A 197 -22.81 17.69 10.54
C ALA A 197 -23.71 16.45 10.69
N ASP A 198 -25.03 16.64 10.66
CA ASP A 198 -26.06 15.59 10.72
C ASP A 198 -26.14 14.75 9.44
N ALA A 199 -25.66 15.27 8.30
CA ALA A 199 -25.69 14.56 7.02
C ALA A 199 -24.58 13.50 6.88
N LEU A 200 -23.58 13.46 7.77
CA LEU A 200 -22.51 12.45 7.70
C LEU A 200 -23.04 11.02 7.94
N ALA A 201 -24.03 10.87 8.82
CA ALA A 201 -24.69 9.59 9.08
C ALA A 201 -25.40 9.02 7.83
N GLU A 202 -25.73 9.88 6.86
CA GLU A 202 -26.39 9.51 5.61
C GLU A 202 -25.41 9.45 4.43
N ALA A 203 -24.12 9.70 4.64
CA ALA A 203 -23.13 9.69 3.57
C ALA A 203 -22.81 8.26 3.10
N TYR A 204 -22.51 8.12 1.80
CA TYR A 204 -21.87 6.94 1.27
C TYR A 204 -20.37 7.06 1.49
N VAL A 205 -19.77 6.07 2.15
CA VAL A 205 -18.37 6.09 2.53
C VAL A 205 -17.69 4.84 1.99
N THR A 206 -16.59 5.03 1.27
CA THR A 206 -15.68 3.95 0.89
C THR A 206 -14.30 4.25 1.45
N ILE A 207 -13.76 3.30 2.20
CA ILE A 207 -12.43 3.39 2.81
C ILE A 207 -11.57 2.27 2.25
N GLY A 208 -10.47 2.65 1.61
CA GLY A 208 -9.38 1.73 1.33
C GLY A 208 -8.32 1.83 2.41
N VAL A 209 -7.93 0.69 2.97
CA VAL A 209 -6.90 0.62 4.00
C VAL A 209 -6.08 -0.64 3.81
N ALA A 210 -4.78 -0.55 4.04
CA ALA A 210 -3.93 -1.73 4.01
C ALA A 210 -4.35 -2.71 5.12
N GLY A 211 -4.49 -3.99 4.78
CA GLY A 211 -4.57 -5.04 5.78
C GLY A 211 -5.96 -5.54 6.16
N VAL A 212 -6.99 -5.14 5.43
CA VAL A 212 -8.38 -5.59 5.63
C VAL A 212 -8.81 -6.70 4.67
N GLU A 213 -7.84 -7.43 4.10
CA GLU A 213 -8.13 -8.51 3.14
C GLU A 213 -8.75 -9.74 3.81
N ARG A 214 -8.50 -9.96 5.10
CA ARG A 214 -9.08 -11.07 5.85
C ARG A 214 -10.15 -10.56 6.81
N ALA A 215 -11.20 -11.37 6.95
CA ALA A 215 -12.38 -10.99 7.73
C ALA A 215 -12.05 -10.69 9.20
N ALA A 216 -11.11 -11.43 9.79
CA ALA A 216 -10.68 -11.24 11.16
C ALA A 216 -10.11 -9.84 11.46
N GLU A 217 -9.53 -9.17 10.46
CA GLU A 217 -9.03 -7.80 10.59
C GLU A 217 -10.03 -6.76 10.12
N ARG A 218 -10.83 -7.09 9.09
CA ARG A 218 -11.84 -6.18 8.54
C ARG A 218 -13.02 -5.97 9.48
N GLU A 219 -13.50 -7.01 10.14
CA GLU A 219 -14.71 -6.96 10.97
C GLU A 219 -14.56 -6.05 12.21
N PRO A 220 -13.46 -6.11 12.99
CA PRO A 220 -13.26 -5.18 14.10
C PRO A 220 -13.20 -3.73 13.66
N LEU A 221 -12.49 -3.44 12.56
CA LEU A 221 -12.42 -2.09 12.02
C LEU A 221 -13.79 -1.60 11.53
N PHE A 222 -14.55 -2.46 10.85
CA PHE A 222 -15.90 -2.16 10.39
C PHE A 222 -16.83 -1.82 11.57
N ALA A 223 -16.79 -2.63 12.63
CA ALA A 223 -17.58 -2.39 13.83
C ALA A 223 -17.19 -1.07 14.53
N ALA A 224 -15.90 -0.78 14.65
CA ALA A 224 -15.41 0.46 15.24
C ALA A 224 -15.85 1.70 14.43
N LEU A 225 -15.84 1.63 13.10
CA LEU A 225 -16.31 2.71 12.23
C LEU A 225 -17.82 2.95 12.33
N ILE A 226 -18.62 1.89 12.48
CA ILE A 226 -20.06 2.02 12.76
C ILE A 226 -20.27 2.69 14.12
N ALA A 227 -19.55 2.23 15.16
CA ALA A 227 -19.64 2.83 16.49
C ALA A 227 -19.23 4.32 16.49
N ALA A 228 -18.34 4.71 15.57
CA ALA A 228 -17.91 6.10 15.41
C ALA A 228 -18.88 6.99 14.59
N GLY A 229 -20.00 6.42 14.10
CA GLY A 229 -21.12 7.16 13.51
C GLY A 229 -21.34 6.93 12.01
N LEU A 230 -20.65 5.98 11.37
CA LEU A 230 -20.90 5.64 9.97
C LEU A 230 -22.05 4.63 9.82
N ALA A 231 -22.89 4.79 8.80
CA ALA A 231 -23.96 3.86 8.49
C ALA A 231 -23.43 2.60 7.80
N GLY A 232 -23.64 1.43 8.41
CA GLY A 232 -23.09 0.16 7.92
C GLY A 232 -23.57 -0.26 6.52
N ASP A 233 -24.80 0.08 6.13
CA ASP A 233 -25.34 -0.15 4.79
C ASP A 233 -24.74 0.78 3.71
N ARG A 234 -24.07 1.85 4.15
CA ARG A 234 -23.42 2.86 3.28
C ARG A 234 -21.90 2.89 3.39
N LEU A 235 -21.33 2.10 4.30
CA LEU A 235 -19.89 1.90 4.46
C LEU A 235 -19.40 0.73 3.60
N GLU A 236 -18.34 0.95 2.82
CA GLU A 236 -17.60 -0.10 2.15
C GLU A 236 -16.13 -0.05 2.58
N LEU A 237 -15.61 -1.19 3.03
CA LEU A 237 -14.20 -1.37 3.36
C LEU A 237 -13.53 -2.24 2.32
N LEU A 238 -12.47 -1.70 1.72
CA LEU A 238 -11.64 -2.38 0.73
C LEU A 238 -10.18 -2.37 1.14
N GLY A 239 -9.41 -3.33 0.62
CA GLY A 239 -7.96 -3.22 0.64
C GLY A 239 -7.51 -2.02 -0.20
N ASP A 240 -6.42 -1.37 0.19
CA ASP A 240 -5.84 -0.23 -0.52
C ASP A 240 -5.56 -0.48 -2.02
N PRO A 241 -5.22 -1.68 -2.53
CA PRO A 241 -4.96 -1.84 -3.97
C PRO A 241 -6.24 -1.74 -4.80
N TRP A 242 -7.42 -1.99 -4.21
CA TRP A 242 -8.69 -1.93 -4.91
C TRP A 242 -9.14 -0.49 -5.15
N ILE A 243 -8.99 0.38 -4.16
CA ILE A 243 -9.26 1.82 -4.37
C ILE A 243 -8.19 2.43 -5.29
N ALA A 244 -6.95 1.94 -5.22
CA ALA A 244 -5.89 2.35 -6.13
C ALA A 244 -6.20 1.95 -7.57
N LEU A 245 -6.74 0.73 -7.80
CA LEU A 245 -7.16 0.28 -9.13
C LEU A 245 -8.24 1.20 -9.71
N GLU A 246 -9.23 1.57 -8.89
CA GLU A 246 -10.30 2.47 -9.32
C GLU A 246 -9.82 3.90 -9.61
N GLY A 247 -8.84 4.39 -8.85
CA GLY A 247 -8.24 5.70 -9.10
C GLY A 247 -7.35 5.70 -10.34
N ALA A 248 -6.55 4.65 -10.53
CA ALA A 248 -5.60 4.54 -11.63
C ALA A 248 -6.29 4.27 -12.98
N LEU A 249 -7.32 3.44 -12.99
CA LEU A 249 -8.02 2.99 -14.20
C LEU A 249 -9.54 3.12 -13.99
N PRO A 250 -10.11 4.32 -13.88
CA PRO A 250 -11.55 4.49 -13.71
C PRO A 250 -12.34 3.95 -14.92
N GLN A 251 -13.55 3.45 -14.67
CA GLN A 251 -14.46 2.93 -15.71
C GLN A 251 -15.79 3.64 -15.72
N GLY A 252 -16.22 4.12 -16.88
CA GLY A 252 -17.53 4.74 -17.07
C GLY A 252 -18.69 3.82 -16.63
N PRO A 253 -19.87 4.38 -16.32
CA PRO A 253 -21.05 3.59 -16.01
C PRO A 253 -21.35 2.55 -17.11
N GLY A 254 -21.44 1.27 -16.74
CA GLY A 254 -21.72 0.18 -17.68
C GLY A 254 -20.52 -0.38 -18.42
N GLU A 255 -19.35 0.26 -18.35
CA GLU A 255 -18.10 -0.31 -18.84
C GLU A 255 -17.71 -1.52 -18.00
N ARG A 256 -17.23 -2.57 -18.68
CA ARG A 256 -16.83 -3.82 -18.04
C ARG A 256 -15.48 -4.30 -18.53
N ASP A 257 -14.63 -3.43 -19.05
CA ASP A 257 -13.30 -3.86 -19.51
C ASP A 257 -12.48 -4.44 -18.37
N ALA A 258 -11.53 -5.33 -18.70
CA ALA A 258 -10.62 -5.81 -17.70
C ALA A 258 -9.63 -4.71 -17.32
N ARG A 259 -9.27 -4.66 -16.04
CA ARG A 259 -8.30 -3.69 -15.51
C ARG A 259 -7.34 -4.38 -14.57
N LEU A 260 -6.10 -3.95 -14.58
CA LEU A 260 -5.04 -4.49 -13.75
C LEU A 260 -4.16 -3.34 -13.24
N LEU A 261 -3.84 -3.38 -11.96
CA LEU A 261 -2.91 -2.47 -11.34
C LEU A 261 -1.78 -3.27 -10.71
N LEU A 262 -0.53 -2.93 -11.08
CA LEU A 262 0.65 -3.30 -10.32
C LEU A 262 0.96 -2.18 -9.33
N VAL A 263 1.05 -2.52 -8.05
CA VAL A 263 1.58 -1.65 -7.00
C VAL A 263 2.94 -2.19 -6.59
N ALA A 264 4.01 -1.40 -6.71
CA ALA A 264 5.31 -1.73 -6.13
C ALA A 264 5.97 -0.49 -5.49
N GLY A 265 5.99 -0.49 -4.16
CA GLY A 265 6.62 0.53 -3.31
C GLY A 265 7.40 -0.16 -2.21
N THR A 266 7.00 0.02 -0.95
CA THR A 266 7.57 -0.76 0.16
C THR A 266 7.30 -2.26 -0.01
N GLY A 267 6.06 -2.63 -0.36
CA GLY A 267 5.66 -3.99 -0.76
C GLY A 267 5.28 -4.05 -2.24
N SER A 268 4.85 -5.21 -2.73
CA SER A 268 4.39 -5.40 -4.11
C SER A 268 3.14 -6.27 -4.22
N VAL A 269 2.20 -5.89 -5.07
CA VAL A 269 0.96 -6.64 -5.36
C VAL A 269 0.44 -6.29 -6.74
N ALA A 270 -0.10 -7.28 -7.45
CA ALA A 270 -0.93 -7.05 -8.63
C ALA A 270 -2.39 -7.38 -8.32
N VAL A 271 -3.31 -6.48 -8.67
CA VAL A 271 -4.75 -6.72 -8.60
C VAL A 271 -5.38 -6.53 -9.96
N ALA A 272 -6.38 -7.35 -10.29
CA ALA A 272 -7.15 -7.21 -11.51
C ALA A 272 -8.65 -7.37 -11.26
N SER A 273 -9.44 -6.64 -12.06
CA SER A 273 -10.89 -6.82 -12.20
C SER A 273 -11.16 -7.26 -13.63
N CYS A 274 -11.74 -8.44 -13.84
CA CYS A 274 -11.99 -8.99 -15.18
C CYS A 274 -13.42 -8.74 -15.68
N GLY A 275 -14.08 -7.66 -15.24
CA GLY A 275 -15.36 -7.13 -15.74
C GLY A 275 -16.65 -7.90 -15.41
N ASP A 276 -16.52 -9.11 -14.88
CA ASP A 276 -17.57 -9.97 -14.32
C ASP A 276 -17.57 -9.92 -12.78
N ASP A 277 -17.14 -8.79 -12.20
CA ASP A 277 -16.84 -8.62 -10.76
C ASP A 277 -15.78 -9.59 -10.21
N ARG A 278 -15.13 -10.38 -11.07
CA ARG A 278 -14.05 -11.27 -10.68
C ARG A 278 -12.80 -10.45 -10.37
N ARG A 279 -12.49 -10.44 -9.09
CA ARG A 279 -11.31 -9.84 -8.50
C ARG A 279 -10.19 -10.87 -8.40
N VAL A 280 -9.05 -10.55 -8.98
CA VAL A 280 -7.82 -11.34 -8.91
C VAL A 280 -6.79 -10.57 -8.10
N ARG A 281 -6.11 -11.25 -7.18
CA ARG A 281 -4.96 -10.70 -6.45
C ARG A 281 -3.80 -11.68 -6.57
N VAL A 282 -2.63 -11.17 -6.92
CA VAL A 282 -1.39 -11.93 -7.02
C VAL A 282 -0.32 -11.19 -6.22
N GLY A 283 0.33 -11.89 -5.30
CA GLY A 283 1.31 -11.31 -4.39
C GLY A 283 0.68 -10.47 -3.26
N GLY A 284 1.49 -9.60 -2.66
CA GLY A 284 1.09 -8.80 -1.51
C GLY A 284 1.01 -9.58 -0.20
N TRP A 285 1.76 -10.68 -0.07
CA TRP A 285 1.75 -11.53 1.13
C TRP A 285 2.59 -10.96 2.27
N GLY A 286 3.20 -9.79 2.05
CA GLY A 286 3.99 -9.06 3.04
C GLY A 286 5.47 -9.43 2.98
N SER A 287 6.30 -8.41 3.22
CA SER A 287 7.77 -8.45 3.17
C SER A 287 8.50 -9.61 3.86
N ARG A 288 7.85 -10.34 4.78
CA ARG A 288 8.46 -11.50 5.46
C ARG A 288 8.43 -12.78 4.62
N VAL A 289 7.41 -12.94 3.78
CA VAL A 289 7.12 -14.19 3.05
C VAL A 289 6.77 -13.98 1.58
N GLY A 290 6.77 -12.73 1.10
CA GLY A 290 6.53 -12.37 -0.28
C GLY A 290 7.00 -10.94 -0.56
N ASP A 291 6.20 -10.19 -1.32
CA ASP A 291 6.52 -8.84 -1.83
C ASP A 291 7.77 -8.83 -2.71
N GLU A 292 7.96 -9.86 -3.52
CA GLU A 292 9.07 -9.98 -4.46
C GLU A 292 9.10 -8.78 -5.43
N GLY A 293 10.31 -8.27 -5.68
CA GLY A 293 10.53 -7.08 -6.50
C GLY A 293 10.06 -5.76 -5.89
N SER A 294 9.59 -5.75 -4.64
CA SER A 294 9.34 -4.52 -3.89
C SER A 294 10.62 -3.87 -3.39
N GLY A 295 10.48 -2.65 -2.85
CA GLY A 295 11.57 -1.94 -2.20
C GLY A 295 12.09 -2.67 -0.97
N ALA A 296 11.21 -3.18 -0.10
CA ALA A 296 11.64 -3.93 1.08
C ALA A 296 12.42 -5.19 0.67
N TRP A 297 11.95 -5.89 -0.37
CA TRP A 297 12.64 -7.05 -0.93
C TRP A 297 14.02 -6.69 -1.48
N LEU A 298 14.12 -5.64 -2.30
CA LEU A 298 15.39 -5.12 -2.83
C LEU A 298 16.37 -4.77 -1.70
N GLY A 299 15.89 -4.09 -0.65
CA GLY A 299 16.71 -3.72 0.49
C GLY A 299 17.19 -4.90 1.33
N ILE A 300 16.33 -5.91 1.55
CA ILE A 300 16.73 -7.16 2.23
C ILE A 300 17.82 -7.86 1.42
N GLU A 301 17.66 -7.96 0.10
CA GLU A 301 18.65 -8.60 -0.76
C GLU A 301 19.96 -7.80 -0.84
N ALA A 302 19.89 -6.46 -0.82
CA ALA A 302 21.07 -5.59 -0.76
C ALA A 302 21.85 -5.76 0.56
N ALA A 303 21.14 -5.81 1.69
CA ALA A 303 21.75 -6.08 3.00
C ALA A 303 22.39 -7.48 3.05
N ARG A 304 21.72 -8.50 2.49
CA ARG A 304 22.26 -9.86 2.36
C ARG A 304 23.52 -9.89 1.49
N ALA A 305 23.50 -9.24 0.34
CA ALA A 305 24.65 -9.13 -0.55
C ALA A 305 25.84 -8.44 0.14
N THR A 306 25.57 -7.39 0.91
CA THR A 306 26.59 -6.67 1.68
C THR A 306 27.21 -7.55 2.77
N LEU A 307 26.42 -8.33 3.51
CA LEU A 307 26.95 -9.28 4.49
C LEU A 307 27.81 -10.38 3.85
N ARG A 308 27.44 -10.84 2.65
CA ARG A 308 28.24 -11.79 1.87
C ARG A 308 29.55 -11.18 1.38
N ALA A 309 29.57 -9.89 1.07
CA ALA A 309 30.81 -9.19 0.75
C ALA A 309 31.73 -9.09 1.98
N ILE A 310 31.16 -8.75 3.15
CA ILE A 310 31.92 -8.61 4.40
C ILE A 310 32.59 -9.91 4.83
N ASP A 311 31.93 -11.06 4.67
CA ASP A 311 32.50 -12.37 5.02
C ASP A 311 33.29 -13.04 3.88
N GLY A 312 33.47 -12.34 2.75
CA GLY A 312 34.33 -12.74 1.63
C GLY A 312 33.70 -13.75 0.66
N ARG A 313 32.39 -14.00 0.73
CA ARG A 313 31.67 -14.87 -0.21
C ARG A 313 31.38 -14.21 -1.55
N ASP A 314 31.24 -12.89 -1.57
CA ASP A 314 31.02 -12.07 -2.77
C ASP A 314 32.04 -10.92 -2.83
N PRO A 315 32.26 -10.28 -4.00
CA PRO A 315 33.09 -9.08 -4.10
C PRO A 315 32.51 -7.91 -3.28
N ASP A 316 33.39 -7.13 -2.66
CA ASP A 316 33.02 -5.83 -2.09
C ASP A 316 32.83 -4.79 -3.20
N GLY A 317 31.64 -4.80 -3.79
CA GLY A 317 31.24 -3.94 -4.90
C GLY A 317 30.74 -2.55 -4.46
N PRO A 318 30.52 -1.63 -5.41
CA PRO A 318 29.90 -0.33 -5.15
C PRO A 318 28.61 -0.39 -4.31
N LEU A 319 27.73 -1.35 -4.54
CA LEU A 319 26.49 -1.54 -3.78
C LEU A 319 26.77 -1.86 -2.30
N ALA A 320 27.68 -2.81 -2.05
CA ALA A 320 28.03 -3.22 -0.69
C ALA A 320 28.59 -2.02 0.12
N ARG A 321 29.46 -1.21 -0.50
CA ARG A 321 29.97 0.02 0.10
C ARG A 321 28.87 1.06 0.38
N ALA A 322 27.92 1.23 -0.54
CA ALA A 322 26.81 2.17 -0.36
C ALA A 322 25.89 1.73 0.79
N VAL A 323 25.58 0.44 0.91
CA VAL A 323 24.80 -0.09 2.04
C VAL A 323 25.55 0.06 3.35
N ARG A 324 26.87 -0.20 3.38
CA ARG A 324 27.71 0.03 4.58
C ARG A 324 27.70 1.48 5.01
N ALA A 325 27.75 2.43 4.07
CA ALA A 325 27.62 3.85 4.38
C ALA A 325 26.25 4.20 4.99
N ALA A 326 25.17 3.52 4.58
CA ALA A 326 23.83 3.77 5.09
C ALA A 326 23.55 3.09 6.44
N TRP A 327 24.02 1.85 6.63
CA TRP A 327 23.60 0.97 7.73
C TRP A 327 24.72 0.59 8.70
N GLY A 328 25.98 0.92 8.38
CA GLY A 328 27.16 0.67 9.19
C GLY A 328 28.20 -0.22 8.50
N ASP A 329 29.45 -0.06 8.92
CA ASP A 329 30.63 -0.59 8.23
C ASP A 329 30.87 -2.09 8.53
N SER A 330 30.39 -2.57 9.68
CA SER A 330 30.58 -3.95 10.14
C SER A 330 29.34 -4.83 9.93
N ALA A 331 29.54 -6.15 9.95
CA ALA A 331 28.41 -7.09 9.95
C ALA A 331 27.50 -6.91 11.17
N ASP A 332 28.07 -6.57 12.33
CA ASP A 332 27.32 -6.34 13.57
C ASP A 332 26.39 -5.12 13.47
N ASP A 333 26.84 -4.04 12.81
CA ASP A 333 26.00 -2.85 12.59
C ASP A 333 24.78 -3.19 11.72
N ILE A 334 25.03 -3.86 10.59
CA ILE A 334 23.99 -4.24 9.62
C ILE A 334 22.99 -5.21 10.27
N VAL A 335 23.48 -6.24 10.97
CA VAL A 335 22.62 -7.21 11.67
C VAL A 335 21.86 -6.53 12.80
N GLY A 336 22.51 -5.66 13.58
CA GLY A 336 21.89 -4.91 14.66
C GLY A 336 20.72 -4.07 14.16
N ARG A 337 20.92 -3.32 13.08
CA ARG A 337 19.86 -2.52 12.44
C ARG A 337 18.76 -3.39 11.84
N ALA A 338 19.11 -4.49 11.17
CA ALA A 338 18.14 -5.37 10.52
C ALA A 338 17.15 -6.04 11.51
N ARG A 339 17.55 -6.25 12.78
CA ARG A 339 16.69 -6.92 13.79
C ARG A 339 15.42 -6.15 14.13
N SER A 340 15.48 -4.82 14.10
CA SER A 340 14.34 -3.95 14.48
C SER A 340 13.84 -3.09 13.31
N ALA A 341 14.48 -3.17 12.15
CA ALA A 341 14.12 -2.37 10.99
C ALA A 341 12.71 -2.75 10.48
N PRO A 342 11.78 -1.78 10.35
CA PRO A 342 10.53 -2.01 9.67
C PRO A 342 10.76 -2.20 8.16
N PRO A 343 9.79 -2.75 7.41
CA PRO A 343 9.91 -2.92 5.96
C PRO A 343 10.26 -1.62 5.21
N SER A 344 9.79 -0.47 5.68
CA SER A 344 10.13 0.84 5.11
C SER A 344 11.62 1.20 5.24
N ALA A 345 12.29 0.76 6.30
CA ALA A 345 13.73 1.00 6.46
C ALA A 345 14.54 0.17 5.47
N PHE A 346 14.13 -1.08 5.18
CA PHE A 346 14.70 -1.85 4.08
C PHE A 346 14.39 -1.21 2.74
N ALA A 347 13.15 -0.77 2.50
CA ALA A 347 12.76 -0.13 1.26
C ALA A 347 13.59 1.13 0.94
N ALA A 348 14.07 1.83 1.96
CA ALA A 348 14.99 2.97 1.79
C ALA A 348 16.36 2.60 1.20
N LEU A 349 16.75 1.32 1.19
CA LEU A 349 17.96 0.83 0.49
C LEU A 349 17.73 0.55 -1.00
N ALA A 350 16.47 0.42 -1.45
CA ALA A 350 16.17 0.10 -2.85
C ALA A 350 16.75 1.10 -3.86
N PRO A 351 16.73 2.44 -3.62
CA PRO A 351 17.39 3.40 -4.51
C PRO A 351 18.88 3.09 -4.72
N LEU A 352 19.59 2.64 -3.69
CA LEU A 352 21.01 2.26 -3.83
C LEU A 352 21.20 1.11 -4.81
N VAL A 353 20.28 0.14 -4.85
CA VAL A 353 20.33 -0.94 -5.83
C VAL A 353 20.15 -0.38 -7.25
N LEU A 354 19.16 0.48 -7.44
CA LEU A 354 18.86 1.04 -8.77
C LEU A 354 19.97 1.96 -9.28
N GLU A 355 20.49 2.85 -8.43
CA GLU A 355 21.57 3.78 -8.75
C GLU A 355 22.90 3.10 -9.09
N HIS A 356 23.14 1.88 -8.60
CA HIS A 356 24.38 1.15 -8.82
C HIS A 356 24.27 0.07 -9.89
N ALA A 357 23.08 -0.16 -10.46
CA ALA A 357 22.83 -1.25 -11.42
C ALA A 357 23.74 -1.20 -12.65
N ASP A 358 24.14 -0.02 -13.13
CA ASP A 358 25.00 0.10 -14.33
C ASP A 358 26.48 -0.16 -14.06
N ARG A 359 26.90 -0.18 -12.79
CA ARG A 359 28.32 -0.23 -12.37
C ARG A 359 28.65 -1.32 -11.36
N ASP A 360 27.65 -2.03 -10.86
CA ASP A 360 27.80 -3.13 -9.92
C ASP A 360 27.01 -4.35 -10.43
N PRO A 361 27.69 -5.46 -10.78
CA PRO A 361 27.02 -6.66 -11.28
C PRO A 361 25.98 -7.25 -10.32
N GLN A 362 26.18 -7.12 -9.01
CA GLN A 362 25.23 -7.59 -8.01
C GLN A 362 23.99 -6.69 -7.99
N ALA A 363 24.16 -5.38 -8.08
CA ALA A 363 23.04 -4.45 -8.22
C ALA A 363 22.24 -4.70 -9.51
N ALA A 364 22.93 -4.92 -10.63
CA ALA A 364 22.32 -5.28 -11.91
C ALA A 364 21.47 -6.56 -11.79
N ALA A 365 22.01 -7.60 -11.16
CA ALA A 365 21.31 -8.86 -10.93
C ALA A 365 20.07 -8.70 -10.04
N LEU A 366 20.14 -7.88 -9.00
CA LEU A 366 19.00 -7.58 -8.13
C LEU A 366 17.91 -6.80 -8.88
N ARG A 367 18.27 -5.78 -9.67
CA ARG A 367 17.33 -5.06 -10.54
C ARG A 367 16.63 -6.02 -11.50
N ALA A 368 17.37 -6.89 -12.20
CA ALA A 368 16.80 -7.85 -13.14
C ALA A 368 15.82 -8.83 -12.45
N ARG A 369 16.17 -9.35 -11.27
CA ARG A 369 15.28 -10.20 -10.47
C ARG A 369 14.01 -9.45 -10.04
N SER A 370 14.13 -8.18 -9.68
CA SER A 370 13.00 -7.32 -9.32
C SER A 370 12.04 -7.16 -10.49
N VAL A 371 12.55 -6.81 -11.66
CA VAL A 371 11.76 -6.67 -12.90
C VAL A 371 11.06 -7.98 -13.24
N SER A 372 11.79 -9.10 -13.19
CA SER A 372 11.24 -10.45 -13.45
C SER A 372 10.08 -10.78 -12.51
N ALA A 373 10.25 -10.56 -11.21
CA ALA A 373 9.21 -10.83 -10.22
C ALA A 373 7.96 -9.95 -10.43
N LEU A 374 8.15 -8.65 -10.69
CA LEU A 374 7.03 -7.74 -10.91
C LEU A 374 6.28 -8.05 -12.23
N ALA A 375 7.00 -8.40 -13.29
CA ALA A 375 6.41 -8.83 -14.56
C ALA A 375 5.63 -10.16 -14.41
N GLU A 376 6.11 -11.07 -13.55
CA GLU A 376 5.41 -12.31 -13.22
C GLU A 376 4.08 -12.04 -12.50
N LEU A 377 4.05 -11.09 -11.55
CA LEU A 377 2.80 -10.67 -10.88
C LEU A 377 1.77 -10.18 -11.89
N VAL A 378 2.18 -9.29 -12.81
CA VAL A 378 1.32 -8.74 -13.86
C VAL A 378 0.82 -9.84 -14.81
N THR A 379 1.72 -10.69 -15.29
CA THR A 379 1.37 -11.77 -16.23
C THR A 379 0.37 -12.74 -15.60
N THR A 380 0.60 -13.11 -14.34
CA THR A 380 -0.28 -14.01 -13.60
C THR A 380 -1.64 -13.37 -13.32
N ALA A 381 -1.67 -12.09 -12.96
CA ALA A 381 -2.91 -11.36 -12.72
C ALA A 381 -3.72 -11.09 -14.00
N ALA A 382 -3.04 -11.01 -15.16
CA ALA A 382 -3.68 -10.82 -16.47
C ALA A 382 -4.31 -12.11 -17.02
N ALA A 383 -3.76 -13.29 -16.69
CA ALA A 383 -4.20 -14.57 -17.26
C ALA A 383 -5.71 -14.84 -17.09
N PRO A 384 -6.35 -14.59 -15.93
CA PRO A 384 -7.79 -14.75 -15.79
C PRO A 384 -8.61 -13.78 -16.65
N CYS A 385 -8.05 -12.65 -17.06
CA CYS A 385 -8.73 -11.62 -17.86
C CYS A 385 -8.54 -11.82 -19.38
N ALA A 386 -7.93 -12.92 -19.82
CA ALA A 386 -7.68 -13.20 -21.23
C ALA A 386 -8.96 -13.14 -22.09
N GLY A 387 -8.83 -12.63 -23.31
CA GLY A 387 -9.94 -12.48 -24.27
C GLY A 387 -10.82 -11.25 -24.06
N ARG A 388 -10.45 -10.34 -23.16
CA ARG A 388 -11.16 -9.08 -22.89
C ARG A 388 -10.24 -7.89 -23.15
N PRO A 389 -10.76 -6.72 -23.55
CA PRO A 389 -9.98 -5.48 -23.50
C PRO A 389 -9.42 -5.30 -22.08
N LEU A 390 -8.10 -5.13 -21.97
CA LEU A 390 -7.39 -5.06 -20.70
C LEU A 390 -6.68 -3.73 -20.61
N ALA A 391 -6.87 -2.98 -19.53
CA ALA A 391 -6.02 -1.86 -19.14
C ALA A 391 -5.09 -2.20 -17.98
N VAL A 392 -3.83 -1.79 -18.09
CA VAL A 392 -2.79 -2.03 -17.11
C VAL A 392 -2.22 -0.69 -16.67
N ALA A 393 -2.07 -0.47 -15.37
CA ALA A 393 -1.35 0.67 -14.82
C ALA A 393 -0.34 0.20 -13.78
N PHE A 394 0.70 1.01 -13.59
CA PHE A 394 1.73 0.81 -12.57
C PHE A 394 1.69 1.97 -11.58
N THR A 395 1.89 1.67 -10.29
CA THR A 395 2.01 2.70 -9.25
C THR A 395 2.95 2.27 -8.13
N GLY A 396 3.45 3.24 -7.39
CA GLY A 396 4.46 3.07 -6.34
C GLY A 396 5.88 3.36 -6.83
N GLY A 397 6.75 3.76 -5.90
CA GLY A 397 8.08 4.29 -6.24
C GLY A 397 8.96 3.30 -7.01
N VAL A 398 8.89 2.01 -6.70
CA VAL A 398 9.69 0.99 -7.40
C VAL A 398 9.08 0.67 -8.77
N ALA A 399 7.76 0.53 -8.87
CA ALA A 399 7.10 0.31 -10.14
C ALA A 399 7.34 1.47 -11.12
N ASN A 400 7.32 2.70 -10.62
CA ASN A 400 7.59 3.90 -11.42
C ASN A 400 9.07 3.96 -11.87
N ALA A 401 10.01 3.63 -10.98
CA ALA A 401 11.43 3.63 -11.33
C ALA A 401 11.83 2.52 -12.32
N LEU A 402 11.05 1.43 -12.38
CA LEU A 402 11.28 0.27 -13.24
C LEU A 402 10.22 0.14 -14.35
N ALA A 403 9.42 1.18 -14.62
CA ALA A 403 8.25 1.08 -15.48
C ALA A 403 8.59 0.55 -16.88
N ASP A 404 9.63 1.12 -17.51
CA ASP A 404 10.08 0.72 -18.85
C ASP A 404 10.62 -0.71 -18.89
N ASP A 405 11.37 -1.11 -17.85
CA ASP A 405 11.91 -2.47 -17.76
C ASP A 405 10.81 -3.51 -17.55
N ILE A 406 9.84 -3.19 -16.67
CA ILE A 406 8.68 -4.04 -16.42
C ILE A 406 7.89 -4.17 -17.71
N GLN A 407 7.58 -3.05 -18.38
CA GLN A 407 6.83 -3.07 -19.64
C GLN A 407 7.55 -3.86 -20.73
N THR A 408 8.87 -3.73 -20.83
CA THR A 408 9.71 -4.50 -21.77
C THR A 408 9.72 -6.00 -21.46
N ALA A 409 9.64 -6.38 -20.18
CA ALA A 409 9.61 -7.77 -19.75
C ALA A 409 8.25 -8.46 -19.95
N LEU A 410 7.18 -7.70 -20.23
CA LEU A 410 5.85 -8.24 -20.46
C LEU A 410 5.66 -8.78 -21.88
N ALA A 411 4.72 -9.72 -22.03
CA ALA A 411 4.27 -10.14 -23.36
C ALA A 411 3.72 -8.93 -24.15
N PRO A 412 3.98 -8.81 -25.46
CA PRO A 412 3.59 -7.64 -26.25
C PRO A 412 2.12 -7.23 -26.13
N ALA A 413 1.22 -8.21 -26.03
CA ALA A 413 -0.21 -7.96 -25.84
C ALA A 413 -0.55 -7.28 -24.50
N ILE A 414 0.18 -7.56 -23.43
CA ILE A 414 0.00 -6.90 -22.12
C ILE A 414 0.78 -5.58 -22.09
N ALA A 415 1.97 -5.53 -22.68
CA ALA A 415 2.80 -4.33 -22.76
C ALA A 415 2.09 -3.18 -23.51
N ALA A 416 1.38 -3.49 -24.60
CA ALA A 416 0.53 -2.54 -25.32
C ALA A 416 -0.69 -2.07 -24.49
N CYS A 417 -0.99 -2.80 -23.42
CA CYS A 417 -2.08 -2.49 -22.50
C CYS A 417 -1.67 -1.56 -21.34
N VAL A 418 -0.42 -1.10 -21.26
CA VAL A 418 0.04 -0.21 -20.19
C VAL A 418 -0.38 1.25 -20.46
N ARG A 419 -0.94 1.92 -19.44
CA ARG A 419 -1.26 3.36 -19.42
C ARG A 419 -0.70 4.01 -18.15
N PRO A 420 -0.46 5.33 -18.18
CA PRO A 420 -0.32 6.12 -16.97
C PRO A 420 -1.57 6.02 -16.07
N PRO A 421 -1.42 5.99 -14.74
CA PRO A 421 -2.57 6.04 -13.83
C PRO A 421 -3.28 7.40 -13.91
N ALA A 422 -4.61 7.39 -13.95
CA ALA A 422 -5.43 8.61 -14.09
C ALA A 422 -5.52 9.43 -12.80
N GLY A 423 -5.54 8.77 -11.63
CA GLY A 423 -5.72 9.44 -10.36
C GLY A 423 -5.20 8.65 -9.15
N PRO A 424 -5.16 9.30 -7.98
CA PRO A 424 -4.69 8.68 -6.74
C PRO A 424 -5.71 7.70 -6.14
N PRO A 425 -5.30 6.84 -5.19
CA PRO A 425 -6.21 5.89 -4.54
C PRO A 425 -7.41 6.53 -3.85
N VAL A 426 -7.23 7.69 -3.20
CA VAL A 426 -8.32 8.45 -2.57
C VAL A 426 -9.39 8.88 -3.58
N ALA A 427 -9.01 9.18 -4.82
CA ALA A 427 -9.96 9.49 -5.90
C ALA A 427 -10.78 8.26 -6.26
N GLY A 428 -10.15 7.07 -6.33
CA GLY A 428 -10.85 5.81 -6.56
C GLY A 428 -11.81 5.43 -5.44
N ALA A 429 -11.41 5.62 -4.18
CA ALA A 429 -12.30 5.44 -3.04
C ALA A 429 -13.52 6.36 -3.12
N TRP A 430 -13.29 7.64 -3.43
CA TRP A 430 -14.36 8.63 -3.56
C TRP A 430 -15.31 8.30 -4.71
N ARG A 431 -14.76 7.86 -5.85
CA ARG A 431 -15.53 7.39 -7.00
C ARG A 431 -16.46 6.23 -6.67
N LEU A 432 -15.96 5.23 -5.95
CA LEU A 432 -16.77 4.09 -5.52
C LEU A 432 -17.93 4.54 -4.61
N ALA A 433 -17.65 5.42 -3.66
CA ALA A 433 -18.69 6.01 -2.82
C ALA A 433 -19.73 6.79 -3.65
N HIS A 434 -19.27 7.53 -4.65
CA HIS A 434 -20.11 8.29 -5.58
C HIS A 434 -21.06 7.38 -6.38
N LEU A 435 -20.54 6.33 -7.01
CA LEU A 435 -21.34 5.37 -7.78
C LEU A 435 -22.39 4.66 -6.91
N ARG A 436 -22.04 4.31 -5.66
CA ARG A 436 -22.99 3.73 -4.70
C ARG A 436 -24.09 4.72 -4.32
N ALA A 437 -23.75 5.99 -4.17
CA ALA A 437 -24.71 7.05 -3.88
C ALA A 437 -25.72 7.23 -5.03
N GLN A 438 -25.24 7.28 -6.27
CA GLN A 438 -26.09 7.35 -7.46
C GLN A 438 -27.03 6.15 -7.61
N ALA A 439 -26.50 4.93 -7.43
CA ALA A 439 -27.31 3.70 -7.49
C ALA A 439 -28.40 3.69 -6.40
N GLY A 440 -28.07 4.15 -5.18
CA GLY A 440 -29.03 4.28 -4.09
C GLY A 440 -30.14 5.30 -4.37
N GLN A 441 -29.81 6.42 -5.02
CA GLN A 441 -30.78 7.43 -5.43
C GLN A 441 -31.71 6.92 -6.55
N ALA A 442 -31.16 6.23 -7.56
CA ALA A 442 -31.93 5.63 -8.65
C ALA A 442 -32.93 4.58 -8.12
N GLY A 443 -32.50 3.74 -7.17
CA GLY A 443 -33.38 2.77 -6.51
C GLY A 443 -34.55 3.42 -5.75
N ARG A 444 -34.29 4.54 -5.04
CA ARG A 444 -35.34 5.30 -4.34
C ARG A 444 -36.30 6.00 -5.29
N ALA A 445 -35.80 6.56 -6.39
CA ALA A 445 -36.63 7.19 -7.42
C ALA A 445 -37.57 6.16 -8.07
N ALA A 446 -37.08 4.96 -8.39
CA ALA A 446 -37.90 3.87 -8.93
C ALA A 446 -38.97 3.36 -7.95
N GLN A 447 -38.66 3.31 -6.65
CA GLN A 447 -39.62 2.92 -5.60
C GLN A 447 -40.66 4.02 -5.32
N GLY A 448 -40.26 5.30 -5.38
CA GLY A 448 -41.17 6.44 -5.22
C GLY A 448 -42.15 6.59 -6.39
N ALA A 449 -41.70 6.30 -7.62
CA ALA A 449 -42.57 6.30 -8.80
C ALA A 449 -43.65 5.19 -8.75
N HIS A 450 -43.39 4.07 -8.07
CA HIS A 450 -44.36 3.00 -7.85
C HIS A 450 -45.32 3.22 -6.66
N ALA A 451 -45.10 4.27 -5.87
CA ALA A 451 -45.93 4.61 -4.70
C ALA A 451 -46.87 5.80 -4.95
N ALA A 452 -46.97 6.30 -6.19
CA ALA A 452 -48.01 7.27 -6.54
C ALA A 452 -49.39 6.58 -6.41
N PRO A 453 -50.32 7.12 -5.61
CA PRO A 453 -51.68 6.57 -5.55
C PRO A 453 -52.30 6.72 -6.94
N ALA A 454 -52.93 5.65 -7.43
CA ALA A 454 -53.88 5.78 -8.52
C ALA A 454 -54.99 6.71 -8.02
N ASP A 455 -55.02 7.94 -8.52
CA ASP A 455 -56.21 8.78 -8.42
C ASP A 455 -57.32 8.05 -9.20
N ASP A 456 -58.27 7.49 -8.45
CA ASP A 456 -59.55 7.02 -8.98
C ASP A 456 -60.30 8.24 -9.56
N ALA A 457 -60.47 8.24 -10.87
CA ALA A 457 -61.41 9.10 -11.60
C ALA A 457 -62.37 8.24 -12.43
#